data_AF-A0A971LUG2-F1
#
_entry.id   AF-A0A971LUG2-F1
#
_cell.length_a   1.000
_cell.length_b   1.000
_cell.length_c   1.000
_cell.angle_alpha   90.00
_cell.angle_beta   90.00
_cell.angle_gamma   90.00
#
_symmetry.space_group_name_H-M   'P 1'
#
loop_
_entity.id
_entity.type
_entity.pdbx_description
1 polymer ?
#
loop_
_entity_poly.entity_id
_entity_poly.type
_entity_poly.pdbx_seq_one_letter_code
_entity_poly.pdbx_strand_id
1 'polypeptide(L)'
;MKELEILKPGQRLRKIRKMLGLRQEDIAGKNMSKNYISMFENGRRRINIINATYLADVLNDKAREKGIELNITASYFVKSEKDMVKDYCMDMLAELTQKEGISKEKTYKNLYQTIYLSKKYGLISILANSLKTKGDYLYRDGYYRCAIMHYSKSLIYFSKEEDKLGISNCYMAIGKSYFMDKNYEMAIAYFNLANPGNKDDDILYYKALSYYKLGNYEMAASIMDKIIFKDERVLKLEDRIYSIS
;
A
#
# COMPACT_ATOMS: atom_id res chain seq x y z
N MET A 1 13.89 8.33 -12.68
CA MET A 1 13.85 7.20 -11.72
C MET A 1 14.38 5.98 -12.45
N LYS A 2 15.54 5.41 -12.07
CA LYS A 2 15.99 4.15 -12.69
C LYS A 2 14.92 3.09 -12.42
N GLU A 3 14.43 2.43 -13.47
CA GLU A 3 13.46 1.34 -13.29
C GLU A 3 14.08 0.28 -12.39
N LEU A 4 13.33 -0.15 -11.37
CA LEU A 4 13.74 -1.27 -10.53
C LEU A 4 13.71 -2.52 -11.43
N GLU A 5 14.88 -3.05 -11.78
CA GLU A 5 15.00 -4.24 -12.62
C GLU A 5 14.61 -5.49 -11.80
N ILE A 6 13.38 -5.97 -12.01
CA ILE A 6 12.90 -7.22 -11.40
C ILE A 6 13.48 -8.38 -12.20
N LEU A 7 14.47 -9.06 -11.63
CA LEU A 7 15.11 -10.21 -12.25
C LEU A 7 14.25 -11.48 -12.09
N LYS A 8 14.23 -12.29 -13.15
CA LYS A 8 13.71 -13.66 -13.09
C LYS A 8 14.60 -14.54 -12.22
N PRO A 9 14.09 -15.64 -11.64
CA PRO A 9 14.88 -16.50 -10.76
C PRO A 9 16.24 -16.94 -11.33
N GLY A 10 16.29 -17.35 -12.60
CA GLY A 10 17.55 -17.70 -13.26
C GLY A 10 18.51 -16.53 -13.43
N GLN A 11 17.99 -15.34 -13.76
CA GLN A 11 18.79 -14.13 -13.88
C GLN A 11 19.35 -13.68 -12.53
N ARG A 12 18.60 -13.90 -11.44
CA ARG A 12 19.08 -13.64 -10.07
C ARG A 12 20.30 -14.50 -9.74
N LEU A 13 20.25 -15.80 -10.03
CA LEU A 13 21.40 -16.69 -9.87
C LEU A 13 22.59 -16.19 -10.70
N ARG A 14 22.36 -15.90 -11.98
CA ARG A 14 23.41 -15.42 -12.88
C ARG A 14 24.08 -14.15 -12.36
N LYS A 15 23.30 -13.20 -11.84
CA LYS A 15 23.81 -11.94 -11.26
C LYS A 15 24.72 -12.20 -10.06
N ILE A 16 24.28 -13.00 -9.08
CA ILE A 16 25.09 -13.32 -7.90
C ILE A 16 26.35 -14.08 -8.30
N ARG A 17 26.21 -15.11 -9.14
CA ARG A 17 27.34 -15.91 -9.60
C ARG A 17 28.40 -15.03 -10.28
N LYS A 18 27.98 -14.09 -11.14
CA LYS A 18 28.88 -13.15 -11.80
C LYS A 18 29.48 -12.13 -10.83
N MET A 19 28.72 -11.63 -9.86
CA MET A 19 29.21 -10.76 -8.78
C MET A 19 30.32 -11.46 -7.97
N LEU A 20 30.19 -12.75 -7.71
CA LEU A 20 31.19 -13.55 -7.00
C LEU A 20 32.35 -14.03 -7.91
N GLY A 21 32.29 -13.78 -9.21
CA GLY A 21 33.30 -14.22 -10.18
C GLY A 21 33.28 -15.73 -10.46
N LEU A 22 32.17 -16.42 -10.20
CA LEU A 22 32.05 -17.87 -10.31
C LEU A 22 31.66 -18.34 -11.72
N ARG A 23 32.15 -19.51 -12.13
CA ARG A 23 31.69 -20.29 -13.29
C ARG A 23 30.49 -21.15 -12.91
N GLN A 24 29.76 -21.64 -13.91
CA GLN A 24 28.62 -22.55 -13.65
C GLN A 24 29.07 -23.88 -13.04
N GLU A 25 30.30 -24.30 -13.32
CA GLU A 25 30.90 -25.51 -12.76
C GLU A 25 31.16 -25.38 -11.26
N ASP A 26 31.55 -24.18 -10.80
CA ASP A 26 31.88 -23.91 -9.40
C ASP A 26 30.69 -24.03 -8.44
N ILE A 27 29.47 -24.02 -8.98
CA ILE A 27 28.22 -24.16 -8.22
C ILE A 27 27.43 -25.41 -8.60
N ALA A 28 28.02 -26.29 -9.42
CA ALA A 28 27.43 -27.57 -9.78
C ALA A 28 27.58 -28.57 -8.61
N GLY A 29 26.61 -29.47 -8.49
CA GLY A 29 26.55 -30.46 -7.41
C GLY A 29 25.93 -31.78 -7.86
N LYS A 30 25.83 -32.73 -6.93
CA LYS A 30 25.38 -34.11 -7.16
C LYS A 30 24.06 -34.20 -7.96
N ASN A 31 23.10 -33.31 -7.67
CA ASN A 31 21.79 -33.29 -8.30
C ASN A 31 21.59 -32.12 -9.28
N MET A 32 22.67 -31.41 -9.62
CA MET A 32 22.61 -30.17 -10.38
C MET A 32 23.87 -29.97 -11.22
N SER A 33 23.80 -30.46 -12.46
CA SER A 33 24.91 -30.35 -13.41
C SER A 33 25.10 -28.91 -13.92
N LYS A 34 26.27 -28.63 -14.49
CA LYS A 34 26.54 -27.37 -15.24
C LYS A 34 25.43 -27.05 -16.25
N ASN A 35 24.95 -28.06 -16.98
CA ASN A 35 23.88 -27.87 -17.96
C ASN A 35 22.55 -27.51 -17.30
N TYR A 36 22.23 -28.13 -16.16
CA TYR A 36 21.05 -27.75 -15.37
C TYR A 36 21.10 -26.27 -14.97
N ILE A 37 22.24 -25.82 -14.44
CA ILE A 37 22.45 -24.43 -14.02
C ILE A 37 22.30 -23.49 -15.21
N SER A 38 22.92 -23.82 -16.35
CA SER A 38 22.78 -23.03 -17.58
C SER A 38 21.32 -22.94 -18.03
N MET A 39 20.58 -24.04 -18.03
CA MET A 39 19.17 -24.04 -18.38
C MET A 39 18.34 -23.19 -17.41
N PHE A 40 18.61 -23.27 -16.11
CA PHE A 40 17.93 -22.46 -15.10
C PHE A 40 18.24 -20.97 -15.26
N GLU A 41 19.52 -20.59 -15.40
CA GLU A 41 19.95 -19.20 -15.59
C GLU A 41 19.28 -18.53 -16.80
N ASN A 42 19.06 -19.30 -17.86
CA ASN A 42 18.42 -18.84 -19.09
C ASN A 42 16.89 -19.00 -19.07
N GLY A 43 16.29 -19.40 -17.94
CA GLY A 43 14.83 -19.54 -17.77
C GLY A 43 14.21 -20.74 -18.49
N ARG A 44 15.02 -21.66 -19.03
CA ARG A 44 14.57 -22.86 -19.76
C ARG A 44 14.17 -24.01 -18.83
N ARG A 45 14.54 -23.94 -17.55
CA ARG A 45 14.20 -24.96 -16.53
C ARG A 45 13.81 -24.28 -15.23
N ARG A 46 12.82 -24.81 -14.53
CA ARG A 46 12.47 -24.41 -13.15
C ARG A 46 13.34 -25.16 -12.15
N ILE A 47 13.58 -24.54 -11.01
CA ILE A 47 14.30 -25.15 -9.89
C ILE A 47 13.32 -25.64 -8.82
N ASN A 48 13.62 -26.78 -8.19
CA ASN A 48 12.87 -27.26 -7.03
C ASN A 48 13.48 -26.71 -5.74
N ILE A 49 12.76 -26.84 -4.63
CA ILE A 49 13.21 -26.26 -3.35
C ILE A 49 14.53 -26.85 -2.87
N ILE A 50 14.76 -28.16 -3.06
CA ILE A 50 15.98 -28.87 -2.60
C ILE A 50 17.22 -28.31 -3.32
N ASN A 51 17.17 -28.19 -4.63
CA ASN A 51 18.27 -27.62 -5.43
C ASN A 51 18.44 -26.12 -5.18
N ALA A 52 17.36 -25.40 -4.88
CA ALA A 52 17.42 -23.99 -4.51
C ALA A 52 18.08 -23.77 -3.15
N THR A 53 17.83 -24.65 -2.17
CA THR A 53 18.53 -24.65 -0.87
C THR A 53 20.02 -24.90 -1.09
N TYR A 54 20.36 -25.93 -1.86
CA TYR A 54 21.75 -26.22 -2.18
C TYR A 54 22.46 -25.01 -2.84
N LEU A 55 21.83 -24.33 -3.80
CA LEU A 55 22.41 -23.11 -4.40
C LEU A 55 22.61 -22.00 -3.38
N ALA A 56 21.64 -21.78 -2.50
CA ALA A 56 21.71 -20.74 -1.49
C ALA A 56 22.91 -20.98 -0.56
N ASP A 57 23.06 -22.21 -0.05
CA ASP A 57 24.15 -22.61 0.83
C ASP A 57 25.51 -22.43 0.15
N VAL A 58 25.68 -22.98 -1.05
CA VAL A 58 26.93 -22.86 -1.81
C VAL A 58 27.30 -21.41 -2.09
N LEU A 59 26.34 -20.57 -2.49
CA LEU A 59 26.61 -19.16 -2.78
C LEU A 59 26.95 -18.36 -1.53
N ASN A 60 26.27 -18.61 -0.41
CA ASN A 60 26.57 -17.96 0.87
C ASN A 60 27.97 -18.37 1.36
N ASP A 61 28.34 -19.65 1.25
CA ASP A 61 29.68 -20.12 1.61
C ASP A 61 30.76 -19.52 0.71
N LYS A 62 30.54 -19.48 -0.61
CA LYS A 62 31.46 -18.83 -1.56
C LYS A 62 31.56 -17.32 -1.36
N ALA A 63 30.50 -16.67 -0.92
CA ALA A 63 30.55 -15.26 -0.55
C ALA A 63 31.37 -15.07 0.74
N ARG A 64 31.18 -15.93 1.74
CA ARG A 64 31.94 -15.92 3.00
C ARG A 64 33.45 -16.12 2.77
N GLU A 65 33.83 -17.08 1.91
CA GLU A 65 35.23 -17.29 1.49
C GLU A 65 35.87 -16.02 0.88
N LYS A 66 35.05 -15.16 0.25
CA LYS A 66 35.48 -13.90 -0.38
C LYS A 66 35.32 -12.68 0.53
N GLY A 67 34.91 -12.86 1.78
CA GLY A 67 34.64 -11.76 2.71
C GLY A 67 33.42 -10.92 2.33
N ILE A 68 32.50 -11.45 1.52
CA ILE A 68 31.27 -10.77 1.11
C ILE A 68 30.14 -11.25 2.01
N GLU A 69 29.46 -10.32 2.68
CA GLU A 69 28.26 -10.61 3.44
C GLU A 69 27.09 -10.87 2.47
N LEU A 70 26.65 -12.13 2.41
CA LEU A 70 25.55 -12.58 1.58
C LEU A 70 24.71 -13.59 2.37
N ASN A 71 23.41 -13.32 2.46
CA ASN A 71 22.47 -14.20 3.13
C ASN A 71 21.26 -14.45 2.23
N ILE A 72 21.43 -15.38 1.29
CA ILE A 72 20.36 -15.80 0.39
C ILE A 72 19.70 -17.04 0.96
N THR A 73 18.39 -17.15 0.78
CA THR A 73 17.62 -18.37 1.08
C THR A 73 17.11 -19.00 -0.20
N ALA A 74 16.70 -20.27 -0.14
CA ALA A 74 16.10 -20.99 -1.27
C ALA A 74 14.94 -20.22 -1.92
N SER A 75 14.16 -19.49 -1.11
CA SER A 75 13.01 -18.70 -1.56
C SER A 75 13.39 -17.68 -2.64
N TYR A 76 14.60 -17.14 -2.61
CA TYR A 76 15.09 -16.16 -3.58
C TYR A 76 15.15 -16.70 -5.01
N PHE A 77 15.39 -18.01 -5.17
CA PHE A 77 15.44 -18.71 -6.47
C PHE A 77 14.11 -19.37 -6.87
N VAL A 78 13.12 -19.37 -5.99
CA VAL A 78 11.82 -20.01 -6.26
C VAL A 78 10.70 -18.98 -6.42
N LYS A 79 10.76 -17.85 -5.67
CA LYS A 79 9.75 -16.79 -5.73
C LYS A 79 9.57 -16.25 -7.14
N SER A 80 8.31 -16.16 -7.55
CA SER A 80 7.96 -15.55 -8.83
C SER A 80 8.36 -14.07 -8.86
N GLU A 81 8.39 -13.46 -10.05
CA GLU A 81 8.58 -12.01 -10.17
C GLU A 81 7.48 -11.26 -9.42
N LYS A 82 6.24 -11.75 -9.49
CA LYS A 82 5.09 -11.15 -8.80
C LYS A 82 5.23 -11.20 -7.28
N ASP A 83 5.70 -12.31 -6.72
CA ASP A 83 5.88 -12.45 -5.27
C ASP A 83 7.03 -11.58 -4.76
N MET A 84 8.15 -11.51 -5.50
CA MET A 84 9.23 -10.58 -5.14
C MET A 84 8.77 -9.13 -5.17
N VAL A 85 8.00 -8.75 -6.19
CA VAL A 85 7.45 -7.39 -6.28
C VAL A 85 6.48 -7.13 -5.13
N LYS A 86 5.68 -8.12 -4.75
CA LYS A 86 4.79 -8.03 -3.58
C LYS A 86 5.58 -7.75 -2.31
N ASP A 87 6.67 -8.47 -2.07
CA ASP A 87 7.55 -8.25 -0.91
C ASP A 87 8.15 -6.84 -0.93
N TYR A 88 8.76 -6.42 -2.05
CA TYR A 88 9.30 -5.06 -2.17
C TYR A 88 8.26 -3.97 -1.92
N CYS A 89 7.05 -4.15 -2.44
CA CYS A 89 5.94 -3.23 -2.19
C CYS A 89 5.55 -3.20 -0.71
N MET A 90 5.52 -4.35 -0.05
CA MET A 90 5.20 -4.45 1.38
C MET A 90 6.28 -3.77 2.24
N ASP A 91 7.55 -4.00 1.95
CA ASP A 91 8.67 -3.36 2.65
C ASP A 91 8.61 -1.83 2.50
N MET A 92 8.43 -1.34 1.27
CA MET A 92 8.29 0.10 1.01
C MET A 92 7.09 0.74 1.73
N LEU A 93 5.99 0.00 1.88
CA LEU A 93 4.81 0.47 2.63
C LEU A 93 5.02 0.41 4.14
N ALA A 94 5.71 -0.63 4.64
CA ALA A 94 6.06 -0.74 6.06
C ALA A 94 7.01 0.38 6.51
N GLU A 95 7.93 0.82 5.64
CA GLU A 95 8.75 2.02 5.90
C GLU A 95 7.88 3.27 6.13
N LEU A 96 6.69 3.38 5.52
CA LEU A 96 5.80 4.54 5.67
C LEU A 96 5.06 4.58 7.01
N THR A 97 4.96 3.45 7.71
CA THR A 97 4.24 3.34 9.00
C THR A 97 5.16 3.54 10.19
N GLN A 98 6.49 3.45 9.99
CA GLN A 98 7.47 3.76 11.01
C GLN A 98 7.42 5.27 11.30
N LYS A 99 7.07 5.63 12.55
CA LYS A 99 6.82 7.02 12.97
C LYS A 99 8.09 7.89 12.99
N GLU A 100 9.28 7.33 12.83
CA GLU A 100 10.53 8.07 12.88
C GLU A 100 11.01 8.50 11.50
N GLY A 101 11.11 9.82 11.29
CA GLY A 101 12.12 10.44 10.43
C GLY A 101 12.04 10.26 8.91
N ILE A 102 11.01 9.61 8.35
CA ILE A 102 10.97 9.44 6.89
C ILE A 102 10.73 10.79 6.19
N SER A 103 11.64 11.16 5.28
CA SER A 103 11.52 12.44 4.56
C SER A 103 10.36 12.40 3.58
N LYS A 104 9.72 13.55 3.35
CA LYS A 104 8.63 13.70 2.36
C LYS A 104 9.04 13.17 0.99
N GLU A 105 10.28 13.43 0.57
CA GLU A 105 10.83 12.92 -0.70
C GLU A 105 10.81 11.38 -0.73
N LYS A 106 11.31 10.73 0.32
CA LYS A 106 11.35 9.27 0.42
C LYS A 106 9.95 8.65 0.48
N THR A 107 9.02 9.27 1.22
CA THR A 107 7.61 8.88 1.23
C THR A 107 7.02 8.84 -0.17
N TYR A 108 7.11 9.94 -0.92
CA TYR A 108 6.54 10.00 -2.25
C TYR A 108 7.27 9.06 -3.22
N LYS A 109 8.59 8.94 -3.11
CA LYS A 109 9.37 7.98 -3.90
C LYS A 109 8.86 6.54 -3.70
N ASN A 110 8.72 6.09 -2.45
CA ASN A 110 8.17 4.78 -2.13
C ASN A 110 6.75 4.63 -2.68
N LEU A 111 5.86 5.60 -2.46
CA LEU A 111 4.49 5.54 -2.98
C LEU A 111 4.42 5.45 -4.51
N TYR A 112 5.21 6.24 -5.23
CA TYR A 112 5.27 6.18 -6.70
C TYR A 112 5.77 4.83 -7.19
N GLN A 113 6.80 4.29 -6.55
CA GLN A 113 7.36 2.98 -6.88
C GLN A 113 6.33 1.86 -6.61
N THR A 114 5.71 1.85 -5.43
CA THR A 114 4.70 0.85 -5.07
C THR A 114 3.48 0.91 -5.99
N ILE A 115 2.99 2.10 -6.36
CA ILE A 115 1.86 2.25 -7.30
C ILE A 115 2.22 1.73 -8.70
N TYR A 116 3.41 2.08 -9.20
CA TYR A 116 3.87 1.62 -10.52
C TYR A 116 4.00 0.09 -10.56
N LEU A 117 4.70 -0.49 -9.58
CA LEU A 117 4.94 -1.92 -9.51
C LEU A 117 3.65 -2.71 -9.29
N SER A 118 2.80 -2.28 -8.36
CA SER A 118 1.54 -2.96 -8.09
C SER A 118 0.60 -2.95 -9.30
N LYS A 119 0.55 -1.85 -10.05
CA LYS A 119 -0.18 -1.80 -11.33
C LYS A 119 0.43 -2.71 -12.39
N LYS A 120 1.75 -2.68 -12.57
CA LYS A 120 2.47 -3.47 -13.59
C LYS A 120 2.32 -4.98 -13.37
N TYR A 121 2.32 -5.44 -12.12
CA TYR A 121 2.26 -6.86 -11.76
C TYR A 121 0.88 -7.34 -11.30
N GLY A 122 -0.16 -6.49 -11.40
CA GLY A 122 -1.53 -6.87 -11.04
C GLY A 122 -1.69 -7.24 -9.56
N LEU A 123 -1.13 -6.42 -8.67
CA LEU A 123 -1.26 -6.54 -7.21
C LEU A 123 -2.37 -5.57 -6.74
N ILE A 124 -3.63 -5.96 -6.94
CA ILE A 124 -4.80 -5.07 -6.81
C ILE A 124 -4.92 -4.49 -5.40
N SER A 125 -4.91 -5.33 -4.36
CA SER A 125 -4.97 -4.87 -2.96
C SER A 125 -3.85 -3.90 -2.59
N ILE A 126 -2.61 -4.16 -3.02
CA ILE A 126 -1.48 -3.25 -2.77
C ILE A 126 -1.69 -1.92 -3.51
N LEU A 127 -2.17 -1.97 -4.76
CA LEU A 127 -2.44 -0.78 -5.55
C LEU A 127 -3.52 0.10 -4.89
N ALA A 128 -4.63 -0.51 -4.45
CA ALA A 128 -5.70 0.18 -3.73
C ALA A 128 -5.14 0.87 -2.47
N ASN A 129 -4.51 0.10 -1.59
CA ASN A 129 -3.93 0.63 -0.34
C ASN A 129 -2.88 1.73 -0.58
N SER A 130 -2.05 1.60 -1.60
CA SER A 130 -1.03 2.61 -1.93
C SER A 130 -1.65 3.90 -2.45
N LEU A 131 -2.72 3.81 -3.25
CA LEU A 131 -3.46 4.97 -3.74
C LEU A 131 -4.17 5.69 -2.59
N LYS A 132 -4.83 4.95 -1.70
CA LYS A 132 -5.43 5.51 -0.47
C LYS A 132 -4.37 6.20 0.38
N THR A 133 -3.26 5.53 0.66
CA THR A 133 -2.16 6.08 1.48
C THR A 133 -1.61 7.37 0.87
N LYS A 134 -1.44 7.42 -0.46
CA LYS A 134 -1.05 8.65 -1.14
C LYS A 134 -2.09 9.77 -0.98
N GLY A 135 -3.38 9.44 -1.03
CA GLY A 135 -4.46 10.34 -0.67
C GLY A 135 -4.32 10.89 0.75
N ASP A 136 -4.01 10.03 1.74
CA ASP A 136 -3.84 10.43 3.14
C ASP A 136 -2.67 11.40 3.36
N TYR A 137 -1.57 11.24 2.62
CA TYR A 137 -0.47 12.21 2.63
C TYR A 137 -0.87 13.54 1.99
N LEU A 138 -1.53 13.52 0.83
CA LEU A 138 -2.02 14.73 0.16
C LEU A 138 -3.06 15.49 1.00
N TYR A 139 -3.94 14.78 1.69
CA TYR A 139 -4.92 15.35 2.60
C TYR A 139 -4.23 16.09 3.77
N ARG A 140 -3.23 15.44 4.40
CA ARG A 140 -2.45 16.05 5.49
C ARG A 140 -1.68 17.29 5.04
N ASP A 141 -1.22 17.31 3.79
CA ASP A 141 -0.57 18.47 3.17
C ASP A 141 -1.57 19.57 2.75
N GLY A 142 -2.88 19.38 2.92
CA GLY A 142 -3.91 20.36 2.52
C GLY A 142 -4.30 20.31 1.03
N TYR A 143 -3.75 19.38 0.25
CA TYR A 143 -4.09 19.20 -1.17
C TYR A 143 -5.35 18.35 -1.34
N TYR A 144 -6.48 18.81 -0.81
CA TYR A 144 -7.73 18.03 -0.70
C TYR A 144 -8.26 17.53 -2.05
N ARG A 145 -8.23 18.37 -3.10
CA ARG A 145 -8.67 17.95 -4.45
C ARG A 145 -7.79 16.83 -5.04
N CYS A 146 -6.48 16.89 -4.80
CA CYS A 146 -5.57 15.83 -5.20
C CYS A 146 -5.79 14.56 -4.36
N ALA A 147 -6.07 14.71 -3.07
CA ALA A 147 -6.42 13.58 -2.20
C ALA A 147 -7.68 12.86 -2.70
N ILE A 148 -8.75 13.60 -3.02
CA ILE A 148 -9.99 13.07 -3.59
C ILE A 148 -9.70 12.23 -4.83
N MET A 149 -8.92 12.74 -5.80
CA MET A 149 -8.57 11.98 -7.00
C MET A 149 -7.90 10.64 -6.66
N HIS A 150 -7.01 10.61 -5.66
CA HIS A 150 -6.32 9.40 -5.26
C HIS A 150 -7.23 8.42 -4.49
N TYR A 151 -8.11 8.92 -3.62
CA TYR A 151 -9.13 8.10 -2.97
C TYR A 151 -10.14 7.52 -3.95
N SER A 152 -10.60 8.29 -4.95
CA SER A 152 -11.50 7.78 -5.99
C SER A 152 -10.83 6.69 -6.84
N LYS A 153 -9.54 6.83 -7.15
CA LYS A 153 -8.77 5.76 -7.82
C LYS A 153 -8.68 4.51 -6.93
N SER A 154 -8.42 4.68 -5.64
CA SER A 154 -8.38 3.57 -4.67
C SER A 154 -9.73 2.84 -4.59
N LEU A 155 -10.82 3.60 -4.53
CA LEU A 155 -12.19 3.09 -4.46
C LEU A 155 -12.49 2.12 -5.60
N ILE A 156 -12.09 2.45 -6.85
CA ILE A 156 -12.26 1.57 -8.01
C ILE A 156 -11.61 0.19 -7.79
N TYR A 157 -10.44 0.15 -7.15
CA TYR A 157 -9.73 -1.11 -6.91
C TYR A 157 -10.30 -1.89 -5.72
N PHE A 158 -10.71 -1.22 -4.64
CA PHE A 158 -11.43 -1.89 -3.55
C PHE A 158 -12.79 -2.45 -4.02
N SER A 159 -13.48 -1.75 -4.93
CA SER A 159 -14.70 -2.28 -5.56
C SER A 159 -14.45 -3.55 -6.39
N LYS A 160 -13.30 -3.67 -7.07
CA LYS A 160 -12.93 -4.89 -7.80
C LYS A 160 -12.63 -6.07 -6.88
N GLU A 161 -12.19 -5.82 -5.66
CA GLU A 161 -11.93 -6.86 -4.65
C GLU A 161 -13.14 -7.09 -3.73
N GLU A 162 -14.26 -6.40 -3.97
CA GLU A 162 -15.45 -6.42 -3.11
C GLU A 162 -15.15 -6.09 -1.62
N ASP A 163 -14.08 -5.32 -1.38
CA ASP A 163 -13.64 -4.91 -0.05
C ASP A 163 -14.54 -3.80 0.48
N LYS A 164 -15.62 -4.20 1.16
CA LYS A 164 -16.61 -3.29 1.74
C LYS A 164 -16.00 -2.30 2.73
N LEU A 165 -15.00 -2.72 3.51
CA LEU A 165 -14.33 -1.87 4.48
C LEU A 165 -13.44 -0.84 3.77
N GLY A 166 -12.67 -1.28 2.77
CA GLY A 166 -11.88 -0.40 1.90
C GLY A 166 -12.75 0.65 1.18
N ILE A 167 -13.90 0.24 0.64
CA ILE A 167 -14.88 1.11 0.00
C ILE A 167 -15.42 2.17 0.97
N SER A 168 -15.93 1.76 2.14
CA SER A 168 -16.47 2.67 3.15
C SER A 168 -15.40 3.67 3.63
N ASN A 169 -14.19 3.19 3.89
CA ASN A 169 -13.06 4.03 4.25
C ASN A 169 -12.71 5.07 3.17
N CYS A 170 -12.74 4.69 1.90
CA CYS A 170 -12.53 5.63 0.79
C CYS A 170 -13.64 6.68 0.73
N TYR A 171 -14.90 6.31 0.88
CA TYR A 171 -16.00 7.28 0.93
C TYR A 171 -15.87 8.25 2.10
N MET A 172 -15.53 7.76 3.29
CA MET A 172 -15.28 8.62 4.45
C MET A 172 -14.13 9.61 4.18
N ALA A 173 -13.02 9.13 3.61
CA ALA A 173 -11.86 9.97 3.31
C ALA A 173 -12.17 11.03 2.23
N ILE A 174 -12.95 10.67 1.22
CA ILE A 174 -13.46 11.61 0.20
C ILE A 174 -14.39 12.64 0.84
N GLY A 175 -15.33 12.22 1.70
CA GLY A 175 -16.23 13.11 2.42
C GLY A 175 -15.48 14.12 3.29
N LYS A 176 -14.50 13.66 4.08
CA LYS A 176 -13.60 14.53 4.87
C LYS A 176 -12.83 15.49 3.98
N SER A 177 -12.36 15.05 2.82
CA SER A 177 -11.63 15.91 1.87
C SER A 177 -12.52 17.01 1.28
N TYR A 178 -13.76 16.69 0.88
CA TYR A 178 -14.72 17.70 0.41
C TYR A 178 -15.09 18.68 1.53
N PHE A 179 -15.27 18.19 2.76
CA PHE A 179 -15.52 19.04 3.92
C PHE A 179 -14.40 20.06 4.13
N MET A 180 -13.15 19.64 4.03
CA MET A 180 -11.99 20.51 4.15
C MET A 180 -11.86 21.48 2.95
N ASP A 181 -12.26 21.07 1.74
CA ASP A 181 -12.39 21.93 0.56
C ASP A 181 -13.64 22.84 0.62
N LYS A 182 -14.37 22.87 1.76
CA LYS A 182 -15.61 23.63 2.03
C LYS A 182 -16.79 23.30 1.09
N ASN A 183 -16.75 22.15 0.43
CA ASN A 183 -17.86 21.63 -0.35
C ASN A 183 -18.69 20.69 0.53
N TYR A 184 -19.56 21.29 1.35
CA TYR A 184 -20.32 20.58 2.39
C TYR A 184 -21.39 19.66 1.80
N GLU A 185 -21.99 20.02 0.66
CA GLU A 185 -22.98 19.23 -0.04
C GLU A 185 -22.38 17.90 -0.52
N MET A 186 -21.21 17.96 -1.18
CA MET A 186 -20.51 16.73 -1.59
C MET A 186 -20.01 15.94 -0.40
N ALA A 187 -19.55 16.60 0.67
CA ALA A 187 -19.16 15.92 1.90
C ALA A 187 -20.30 15.06 2.46
N ILE A 188 -21.50 15.64 2.58
CA ILE A 188 -22.71 14.94 3.04
C ILE A 188 -23.04 13.73 2.14
N ALA A 189 -23.00 13.92 0.82
CA ALA A 189 -23.28 12.84 -0.14
C ALA A 189 -22.32 11.64 0.08
N TYR A 190 -21.02 11.90 0.24
CA TYR A 190 -20.04 10.86 0.48
C TYR A 190 -20.12 10.25 1.89
N PHE A 191 -20.50 11.01 2.91
CA PHE A 191 -20.76 10.45 4.25
C PHE A 191 -21.96 9.50 4.26
N ASN A 192 -23.02 9.80 3.49
CA ASN A 192 -24.15 8.89 3.32
C ASN A 192 -23.74 7.57 2.64
N LEU A 193 -22.83 7.63 1.66
CA LEU A 193 -22.29 6.42 1.01
C LEU A 193 -21.37 5.63 1.94
N ALA A 194 -20.60 6.30 2.80
CA ALA A 194 -19.69 5.66 3.74
C ALA A 194 -20.42 4.91 4.87
N ASN A 195 -21.55 5.46 5.33
CA ASN A 195 -22.30 4.95 6.48
C ASN A 195 -23.82 4.94 6.23
N PRO A 196 -24.35 4.09 5.31
CA PRO A 196 -25.78 4.06 5.00
C PRO A 196 -26.66 3.73 6.22
N GLY A 197 -26.11 2.99 7.18
CA GLY A 197 -26.80 2.59 8.40
C GLY A 197 -26.76 3.60 9.54
N ASN A 198 -26.07 4.75 9.37
CA ASN A 198 -25.88 5.76 10.43
C ASN A 198 -25.34 5.17 11.75
N LYS A 199 -24.36 4.27 11.68
CA LYS A 199 -23.80 3.56 12.86
C LYS A 199 -22.45 4.12 13.34
N ASP A 200 -21.74 4.83 12.47
CA ASP A 200 -20.46 5.47 12.78
C ASP A 200 -20.68 6.93 13.25
N ASP A 201 -20.47 7.15 14.55
CA ASP A 201 -20.64 8.44 15.22
C ASP A 201 -19.70 9.53 14.67
N ASP A 202 -18.49 9.15 14.25
CA ASP A 202 -17.50 10.06 13.67
C ASP A 202 -18.03 10.60 12.32
N ILE A 203 -18.61 9.73 11.49
CA ILE A 203 -19.25 10.14 10.22
C ILE A 203 -20.49 11.00 10.48
N LEU A 204 -21.31 10.65 11.48
CA LEU A 204 -22.47 11.46 11.87
C LEU A 204 -22.06 12.86 12.33
N TYR A 205 -21.00 12.98 13.11
CA TYR A 205 -20.43 14.27 13.53
C TYR A 205 -20.05 15.14 12.33
N TYR A 206 -19.27 14.61 11.37
CA TYR A 206 -18.90 15.40 10.18
C TYR A 206 -20.10 15.77 9.32
N LYS A 207 -21.11 14.91 9.25
CA LYS A 207 -22.36 15.19 8.53
C LYS A 207 -23.16 16.30 9.21
N ALA A 208 -23.36 16.24 10.53
CA ALA A 208 -24.01 17.30 11.31
C ALA A 208 -23.27 18.63 11.19
N LEU A 209 -21.94 18.60 11.29
CA LEU A 209 -21.10 19.77 11.11
C LEU A 209 -21.23 20.37 9.71
N SER A 210 -21.37 19.53 8.68
CA SER A 210 -21.60 19.99 7.31
C SER A 210 -22.94 20.70 7.17
N TYR A 211 -24.02 20.16 7.73
CA TYR A 211 -25.34 20.82 7.74
C TYR A 211 -25.32 22.14 8.51
N TYR A 212 -24.65 22.17 9.68
CA TYR A 212 -24.46 23.39 10.44
C TYR A 212 -23.74 24.47 9.62
N LYS A 213 -22.68 24.10 8.89
CA LYS A 213 -21.93 25.03 8.03
C LYS A 213 -22.75 25.57 6.84
N LEU A 214 -23.77 24.83 6.41
CA LEU A 214 -24.74 25.25 5.41
C LEU A 214 -25.91 26.07 6.00
N GLY A 215 -25.94 26.28 7.32
CA GLY A 215 -27.03 26.97 8.02
C GLY A 215 -28.29 26.13 8.22
N ASN A 216 -28.23 24.83 7.94
CA ASN A 216 -29.35 23.92 8.15
C ASN A 216 -29.30 23.32 9.57
N TYR A 217 -29.66 24.16 10.55
CA TYR A 217 -29.52 23.84 11.97
C TYR A 217 -30.47 22.73 12.44
N GLU A 218 -31.69 22.66 11.89
CA GLU A 218 -32.65 21.60 12.22
C GLU A 218 -32.12 20.21 11.85
N MET A 219 -31.58 20.06 10.64
CA MET A 219 -30.99 18.80 10.21
C MET A 219 -29.71 18.48 10.98
N ALA A 220 -28.92 19.50 11.34
CA ALA A 220 -27.74 19.31 12.17
C ALA A 220 -28.13 18.75 13.56
N ALA A 221 -29.10 19.37 14.25
CA ALA A 221 -29.64 18.90 15.52
C ALA A 221 -30.16 17.46 15.43
N SER A 222 -31.00 17.17 14.43
CA SER A 222 -31.55 15.81 14.23
C SER A 222 -30.49 14.73 14.06
N ILE A 223 -29.34 15.06 13.48
CA ILE A 223 -28.21 14.12 13.34
C ILE A 223 -27.43 14.03 14.64
N MET A 224 -27.23 15.14 15.34
CA MET A 224 -26.54 15.17 16.64
C MET A 224 -27.24 14.29 17.68
N ASP A 225 -28.57 14.29 17.70
CA ASP A 225 -29.38 13.43 18.59
C ASP A 225 -29.13 11.92 18.36
N LYS A 226 -28.62 11.54 17.19
CA LYS A 226 -28.32 10.14 16.85
C LYS A 226 -26.91 9.71 17.27
N ILE A 227 -26.06 10.65 17.66
CA ILE A 227 -24.69 10.36 18.10
C ILE A 227 -24.73 9.85 19.54
N ILE A 228 -24.29 8.61 19.74
CA ILE A 228 -24.35 7.97 21.06
C ILE A 228 -23.14 8.38 21.89
N PHE A 229 -21.93 8.35 21.31
CA PHE A 229 -20.71 8.73 21.99
C PHE A 229 -20.33 10.19 21.71
N LYS A 230 -20.47 11.04 22.73
CA LYS A 230 -20.19 12.47 22.63
C LYS A 230 -18.82 12.81 23.22
N ASP A 231 -17.87 13.08 22.35
CA ASP A 231 -16.60 13.68 22.75
C ASP A 231 -16.70 15.21 22.85
N GLU A 232 -15.61 15.86 23.25
CA GLU A 232 -15.55 17.32 23.40
C GLU A 232 -15.92 18.08 22.10
N ARG A 233 -15.63 17.52 20.93
CA ARG A 233 -15.93 18.15 19.64
C ARG A 233 -17.43 18.11 19.37
N VAL A 234 -18.06 16.96 19.66
CA VAL A 234 -19.50 16.73 19.51
C VAL A 234 -20.25 17.68 20.45
N LEU A 235 -19.91 17.70 21.74
CA LEU A 235 -20.56 18.58 22.73
C LEU A 235 -20.46 20.06 22.34
N LYS A 236 -19.28 20.53 21.92
CA LYS A 236 -19.10 21.92 21.46
C LYS A 236 -19.95 22.28 20.24
N LEU A 237 -20.15 21.33 19.33
CA LEU A 237 -21.00 21.55 18.15
C LEU A 237 -22.47 21.55 18.55
N GLU A 238 -22.85 20.65 19.45
CA GLU A 238 -24.20 20.55 20.01
C GLU A 238 -24.63 21.86 20.66
N ASP A 239 -23.83 22.40 21.58
CA ASP A 239 -24.09 23.67 22.25
C ASP A 239 -24.29 24.82 21.24
N ARG A 240 -23.49 24.85 20.17
CA ARG A 240 -23.61 25.87 19.12
C ARG A 240 -24.91 25.74 18.34
N ILE A 241 -25.31 24.52 17.99
CA ILE A 241 -26.56 24.28 17.27
C ILE A 241 -27.74 24.75 18.12
N TYR A 242 -27.80 24.32 19.38
CA TYR A 242 -28.93 24.63 20.27
C TYR A 242 -28.92 26.07 20.81
N SER A 243 -27.81 26.79 20.71
CA SER A 243 -27.77 28.24 21.01
C SER A 243 -28.39 29.11 19.92
N ILE A 244 -28.57 28.57 18.70
CA ILE A 244 -29.06 29.29 17.52
C ILE A 244 -30.52 28.95 17.21
N SER A 245 -30.98 27.74 17.56
CA SER A 245 -32.35 27.24 17.43
C SER A 245 -33.26 27.72 18.54
#